data_AF-A0A848T562-F1
#
_entry.id   AF-A0A848T562-F1
#
_cell.length_a   1.000
_cell.length_b   1.000
_cell.length_c   1.000
_cell.angle_alpha   90.00
_cell.angle_beta   90.00
_cell.angle_gamma   90.00
#
_symmetry.space_group_name_H-M   'P 1'
#
loop_
_entity.id
_entity.type
_entity.pdbx_description
1 polymer ?
#
loop_
_entity_poly.entity_id
_entity_poly.type
_entity_poly.pdbx_seq_one_letter_code
_entity_poly.pdbx_strand_id
1 'polypeptide(L)'
;MKTVTQSPTAPDFVQDPYPFYDRLRAAGDFVHWSDYGMAMATTSAAVNAVLRHPKLGRAIPEGRRDPVPARLAPFYDIEAHSLLEIE
;
A
#
# COMPACT_ATOMS: atom_id res chain seq x y z
N MET A 1 5.27 4.93 16.60
CA MET A 1 4.84 5.47 15.31
C MET A 1 3.64 6.40 15.54
N LYS A 2 3.67 7.63 15.02
CA LYS A 2 2.57 8.59 15.19
C LYS A 2 1.38 8.16 14.33
N THR A 3 0.16 8.24 14.87
CA THR A 3 -1.07 8.00 14.11
C THR A 3 -1.61 9.31 13.55
N VAL A 4 -2.02 9.30 12.30
CA VAL A 4 -2.59 10.44 11.57
C VAL A 4 -3.91 10.03 10.92
N THR A 5 -4.81 11.01 10.77
CA THR A 5 -6.11 10.84 10.14
C THR A 5 -6.28 11.97 9.12
N GLN A 6 -6.65 11.60 7.90
CA GLN A 6 -6.95 12.47 6.77
C GLN A 6 -7.67 11.61 5.73
N SER A 7 -8.92 11.91 5.41
CA SER A 7 -9.61 11.19 4.34
C SER A 7 -8.85 11.41 3.01
N PRO A 8 -8.48 10.34 2.28
CA PRO A 8 -7.77 10.46 1.01
C PRO A 8 -8.67 10.98 -0.13
N THR A 9 -9.98 11.02 0.10
CA THR A 9 -10.99 11.53 -0.85
C THR A 9 -11.59 12.86 -0.40
N ALA A 10 -11.09 13.46 0.69
CA ALA A 10 -11.51 14.80 1.10
C ALA A 10 -11.19 15.81 -0.01
N PRO A 11 -12.16 16.65 -0.45
CA PRO A 11 -11.96 17.56 -1.57
C PRO A 11 -10.71 18.43 -1.45
N ASP A 12 -10.51 19.06 -0.28
CA ASP A 12 -9.37 19.95 -0.05
C ASP A 12 -8.03 19.20 -0.08
N PHE A 13 -8.00 17.97 0.42
CA PHE A 13 -6.80 17.12 0.36
C PHE A 13 -6.48 16.68 -1.07
N VAL A 14 -7.50 16.35 -1.86
CA VAL A 14 -7.33 15.99 -3.27
C VAL A 14 -6.81 17.17 -4.09
N GLN A 15 -7.24 18.39 -3.77
CA GLN A 15 -6.78 19.61 -4.46
C GLN A 15 -5.36 20.01 -4.03
N ASP A 16 -5.03 19.93 -2.74
CA ASP A 16 -3.70 20.26 -2.22
C ASP A 16 -3.27 19.32 -1.07
N PRO A 17 -2.64 18.17 -1.39
CA PRO A 17 -2.23 17.21 -0.38
C PRO A 17 -0.89 17.58 0.28
N TYR A 18 -0.12 18.49 -0.31
CA TYR A 18 1.27 18.74 0.08
C TYR A 18 1.42 19.28 1.51
N PRO A 19 0.57 20.20 2.01
CA PRO A 19 0.63 20.62 3.40
C PRO A 19 0.44 19.47 4.38
N PHE A 20 -0.35 18.45 4.03
CA PHE A 20 -0.48 17.25 4.86
C PHE A 20 0.79 16.41 4.80
N TYR A 21 1.35 16.16 3.61
CA TYR A 21 2.60 15.42 3.46
C TYR A 21 3.79 16.08 4.17
N ASP A 22 3.85 17.41 4.20
CA ASP A 22 4.86 18.14 4.98
C ASP A 22 4.76 17.84 6.47
N ARG A 23 3.54 17.82 7.03
CA ARG A 23 3.31 17.42 8.42
C ARG A 23 3.70 15.96 8.68
N LEU A 24 3.49 15.07 7.71
CA LEU A 24 3.88 13.66 7.83
C LEU A 24 5.41 13.50 7.83
N ARG A 25 6.10 14.18 6.90
CA ARG A 25 7.57 14.18 6.83
C ARG A 25 8.21 14.69 8.13
N ALA A 26 7.66 15.76 8.70
CA ALA A 26 8.13 16.31 9.97
C ALA A 26 7.88 15.36 11.17
N ALA A 27 6.94 14.42 11.05
CA ALA A 27 6.67 13.43 12.10
C ALA A 27 7.64 12.24 12.11
N GLY A 28 8.52 12.14 11.11
CA GLY A 28 9.52 11.07 10.97
C GLY A 28 9.19 10.07 9.85
N ASP A 29 10.12 9.14 9.62
CA ASP A 29 10.14 8.23 8.45
C ASP A 29 8.88 7.40 8.24
N PHE A 30 8.19 7.02 9.33
CA PHE A 30 6.99 6.22 9.29
C PHE A 30 5.89 6.78 10.19
N VAL A 31 4.65 6.77 9.67
CA VAL A 31 3.42 7.10 10.39
C VAL A 31 2.36 6.02 10.16
N HIS A 32 1.38 5.91 11.04
CA HIS A 32 0.20 5.09 10.81
C HIS A 32 -0.93 5.98 10.28
N TRP A 33 -1.41 5.73 9.06
CA TRP A 33 -2.53 6.47 8.49
C TRP A 33 -3.83 5.69 8.71
N SER A 34 -4.67 6.19 9.61
CA SER A 34 -5.88 5.50 10.08
C SER A 34 -6.91 5.25 8.99
N ASP A 35 -7.16 6.21 8.09
CA ASP A 35 -8.12 6.06 6.97
C ASP A 35 -7.74 4.95 5.98
N TYR A 36 -6.45 4.62 5.88
CA TYR A 36 -5.97 3.47 5.10
C TYR A 36 -5.73 2.21 5.96
N GLY A 37 -5.70 2.35 7.28
CA GLY A 37 -5.41 1.25 8.21
C GLY A 37 -4.00 0.67 8.09
N MET A 38 -3.01 1.45 7.64
CA MET A 38 -1.65 0.94 7.39
C MET A 38 -0.53 1.94 7.73
N ALA A 39 0.67 1.41 7.86
CA ALA A 39 1.89 2.20 8.01
C ALA A 39 2.30 2.82 6.66
N MET A 40 2.74 4.07 6.70
CA MET A 40 3.10 4.86 5.52
C MET A 40 4.51 5.41 5.68
N ALA A 41 5.36 5.17 4.67
CA ALA A 41 6.66 5.81 4.56
C ALA A 41 6.48 7.27 4.11
N THR A 42 7.08 8.22 4.82
CA THR A 42 6.82 9.66 4.59
C THR A 42 8.00 10.38 3.96
N THR A 43 9.23 9.91 4.22
CA THR A 43 10.47 10.52 3.72
C THR A 43 11.00 9.79 2.50
N SER A 44 11.77 10.51 1.67
CA SER A 44 12.42 9.90 0.49
C SER A 44 13.32 8.72 0.88
N ALA A 45 14.03 8.80 2.00
CA ALA A 45 14.87 7.72 2.49
C ALA A 45 14.05 6.47 2.86
N ALA A 46 12.96 6.64 3.61
CA ALA A 46 12.07 5.54 3.99
C ALA A 46 11.37 4.91 2.77
N VAL A 47 10.89 5.72 1.84
CA VAL A 47 10.27 5.25 0.59
C VAL A 47 11.27 4.42 -0.22
N ASN A 48 12.49 4.92 -0.41
CA ASN A 48 13.53 4.18 -1.12
C ASN A 48 13.88 2.85 -0.43
N ALA A 49 13.99 2.85 0.89
CA ALA A 49 14.26 1.64 1.66
C ALA A 49 13.16 0.60 1.48
N VAL A 50 11.89 1.01 1.55
CA VAL A 50 10.73 0.12 1.37
C VAL A 50 10.68 -0.45 -0.03
N LEU A 51 10.76 0.39 -1.07
CA LEU A 51 10.62 -0.04 -2.47
C LEU A 51 11.74 -0.96 -2.95
N ARG A 52 12.92 -0.89 -2.32
CA ARG A 52 14.08 -1.75 -2.65
C ARG A 52 14.19 -2.98 -1.74
N HIS A 53 13.32 -3.09 -0.73
CA HIS A 53 13.42 -4.18 0.21
C HIS A 53 12.91 -5.49 -0.44
N PRO A 54 13.73 -6.56 -0.54
CA PRO A 54 13.38 -7.76 -1.29
C PRO A 54 12.16 -8.53 -0.72
N LYS A 55 11.81 -8.28 0.54
CA LYS A 55 10.64 -8.89 1.20
C LYS A 55 9.35 -8.05 1.11
N LEU A 56 9.40 -6.85 0.55
CA LEU A 56 8.25 -5.95 0.41
C LEU A 56 7.82 -5.86 -1.06
N GLY A 57 7.65 -7.03 -1.69
CA GLY A 57 7.16 -7.15 -3.06
C GLY A 57 5.64 -7.05 -3.16
N ARG A 58 5.14 -7.01 -4.41
CA ARG A 58 3.69 -6.94 -4.73
C ARG A 58 2.97 -8.26 -4.43
N ALA A 59 3.65 -9.40 -4.58
CA ALA A 59 3.03 -10.71 -4.44
C ALA A 59 2.58 -10.96 -3.00
N ILE A 60 1.30 -11.35 -2.85
CA ILE A 60 0.77 -11.75 -1.55
C ILE A 60 1.42 -13.09 -1.15
N PRO A 61 2.06 -13.18 0.04
CA PRO A 61 2.65 -14.42 0.53
C PRO A 61 1.61 -15.55 0.58
N GLU A 62 2.01 -16.78 0.25
CA GLU A 62 1.10 -17.93 0.13
C GLU A 62 0.20 -18.13 1.36
N GLY A 63 0.75 -17.96 2.57
CA GLY A 63 0.00 -18.08 3.83
C GLY A 63 -0.89 -16.87 4.19
N ARG A 64 -1.00 -15.87 3.31
CA ARG A 64 -1.83 -14.67 3.51
C ARG A 64 -2.81 -14.38 2.37
N ARG A 65 -2.95 -15.30 1.42
CA ARG A 65 -3.91 -15.16 0.31
C ARG A 65 -5.31 -15.48 0.81
N ASP A 66 -6.27 -14.63 0.46
CA ASP A 66 -7.68 -14.93 0.68
C ASP A 66 -8.14 -16.04 -0.28
N PRO A 67 -9.13 -16.87 0.11
CA PRO A 67 -9.71 -17.86 -0.77
C PRO A 67 -10.36 -17.19 -1.99
N VAL A 68 -10.14 -17.77 -3.17
CA VAL A 68 -10.76 -17.29 -4.41
C VAL A 68 -12.29 -17.38 -4.28
N PRO A 69 -13.04 -16.27 -4.46
CA PRO A 69 -14.49 -16.31 -4.44
C PRO A 69 -15.04 -17.25 -5.52
N ALA A 70 -16.02 -18.09 -5.18
CA ALA A 70 -16.52 -19.14 -6.09
C ALA A 70 -16.94 -18.60 -7.48
N ARG A 71 -17.54 -17.40 -7.53
CA ARG A 71 -17.94 -16.74 -8.79
C ARG A 71 -16.77 -16.41 -9.73
N LEU A 72 -15.54 -16.34 -9.19
CA LEU A 72 -14.31 -15.99 -9.92
C LEU A 72 -13.44 -17.22 -10.22
N ALA A 73 -13.83 -18.43 -9.78
CA ALA A 73 -13.01 -19.63 -9.96
C ALA A 73 -12.58 -19.86 -11.43
N PRO A 74 -13.47 -19.76 -12.44
CA PRO A 74 -13.07 -19.96 -13.84
C PRO A 74 -12.04 -18.94 -14.34
N PHE A 75 -12.06 -17.71 -13.81
CA PHE A 75 -11.10 -16.67 -14.16
C PHE A 75 -9.72 -16.99 -13.58
N TYR A 76 -9.67 -17.35 -12.29
CA TYR A 76 -8.42 -17.68 -11.62
C TYR A 76 -7.80 -18.99 -12.12
N ASP A 77 -8.61 -19.95 -12.58
CA ASP A 77 -8.10 -21.16 -13.24
C ASP A 77 -7.31 -20.83 -14.51
N ILE A 78 -7.74 -19.83 -15.29
CA ILE A 78 -7.00 -19.36 -16.47
C ILE A 78 -5.74 -18.61 -16.04
N GLU A 79 -5.85 -17.68 -15.08
CA GLU A 79 -4.71 -16.91 -14.57
C GLU A 79 -3.60 -17.80 -14.00
N ALA A 80 -3.96 -18.90 -13.31
CA ALA A 80 -2.99 -19.85 -12.76
C ALA A 80 -2.11 -20.53 -13.83
N HIS A 81 -2.56 -20.54 -15.09
CA HIS A 81 -1.82 -21.07 -16.24
C HIS A 81 -1.38 -19.97 -17.22
N SER A 82 -1.59 -18.70 -16.86
CA SER A 82 -1.17 -17.54 -17.64
C SER A 82 0.34 -17.33 -17.53
N LEU A 83 0.97 -16.92 -18.63
CA LEU A 83 2.39 -16.55 -18.64
C LEU A 83 2.63 -15.12 -18.12
N LEU A 84 1.58 -14.36 -17.80
CA LEU A 84 1.66 -12.94 -17.44
C LEU A 84 2.22 -12.68 -16.03
N GLU A 85 2.16 -13.66 -15.14
CA GLU A 85 2.67 -13.57 -13.75
C GLU A 85 3.88 -14.50 -13.51
N ILE A 86 4.60 -14.90 -14.58
CA ILE A 86 5.89 -15.60 -14.47
C ILE A 86 6.99 -14.56 -14.21
N GLU A 87 7.12 -14.11 -12.97
CA GLU A 87 8.29 -13.36 -12.46
C GLU A 87 9.11 -14.22 -11.49
#